data_AF-Q2LRS0-F1
#
_entry.id   AF-Q2LRS0-F1
#
_cell.length_a   1.000
_cell.length_b   1.000
_cell.length_c   1.000
_cell.angle_alpha   90.00
_cell.angle_beta   90.00
_cell.angle_gamma   90.00
#
_symmetry.space_group_name_H-M   'P 1'
#
loop_
_entity.id
_entity.type
_entity.pdbx_description
1 polymer ?
#
loop_
_entity_poly.entity_id
_entity_poly.type
_entity_poly.pdbx_seq_one_letter_code
_entity_poly.pdbx_strand_id
1 'polypeptide(L)'
;MLWFNETGQTFADARKAYEKEIRKWEPIIEKTVDLFVRMNTMQAEIVSTVLFAEKELTRSGKNKPAETDVLSYVLEWKQKLRPPLDSEKVAHTIRNLAMLKWLNVQPSPNLPVAGKFIHVAEIIKMRRHSVGAKASNKR
;
A
#
# COMPACT_ATOMS: atom_id res chain seq x y z
N MET A 1 5.70 0.07 33.18
CA MET A 1 5.89 1.52 32.97
C MET A 1 5.83 1.77 31.47
N LEU A 2 4.64 2.06 30.94
CA LEU A 2 4.43 2.37 29.52
C LEU A 2 4.32 3.88 29.39
N TRP A 3 5.29 4.51 28.73
CA TRP A 3 5.24 5.92 28.39
C TRP A 3 4.23 6.10 27.25
N PHE A 4 3.06 6.65 27.56
CA PHE A 4 2.26 7.34 26.55
C PHE A 4 3.03 8.61 26.20
N ASN A 5 3.61 8.68 25.01
CA ASN A 5 4.23 9.91 24.52
C ASN A 5 3.10 10.88 24.15
N GLU A 6 2.76 11.78 25.06
CA GLU A 6 1.81 12.85 24.79
C GLU A 6 2.46 13.83 23.80
N THR A 7 1.80 14.07 22.68
CA THR A 7 2.24 15.08 21.72
C THR A 7 2.18 16.47 22.38
N GLY A 8 3.25 17.27 22.27
CA GLY A 8 3.28 18.62 22.82
C GLY A 8 2.30 19.61 22.15
N GLN A 9 2.12 20.79 22.76
CA GLN A 9 1.16 21.83 22.34
C GLN A 9 1.24 22.20 20.85
N THR A 10 2.46 22.21 20.29
CA THR A 10 2.69 22.47 18.85
C THR A 10 1.89 21.55 17.93
N PHE A 11 1.69 20.29 18.32
CA PHE A 11 0.88 19.36 17.53
C PHE A 11 -0.60 19.76 17.54
N ALA A 12 -1.15 20.13 18.70
CA ALA A 12 -2.54 20.54 18.82
C ALA A 12 -2.80 21.83 18.02
N ASP A 13 -1.88 22.80 18.11
CA ASP A 13 -1.97 24.07 17.38
C ASP A 13 -1.90 23.84 15.86
N ALA A 14 -0.97 23.01 15.39
CA ALA A 14 -0.87 22.65 13.98
C ALA A 14 -2.11 21.89 13.48
N ARG A 15 -2.62 20.92 14.26
CA ARG A 15 -3.83 20.16 13.92
C ARG A 15 -5.04 21.08 13.76
N LYS A 16 -5.16 22.09 14.62
CA LYS A 16 -6.21 23.11 14.53
C LYS A 16 -6.02 24.02 13.32
N ALA A 17 -4.79 24.47 13.07
CA ALA A 17 -4.47 25.35 11.95
C ALA A 17 -4.76 24.73 10.58
N TYR A 18 -4.50 23.43 10.42
CA TYR A 18 -4.67 22.69 9.17
C TYR A 18 -5.94 21.82 9.13
N GLU A 19 -6.86 21.98 10.07
CA GLU A 19 -8.04 21.10 10.20
C GLU A 19 -8.86 21.05 8.90
N LYS A 20 -9.04 22.19 8.24
CA LYS A 20 -9.84 22.28 7.00
C LYS A 20 -9.19 21.53 5.86
N GLU A 21 -7.88 21.66 5.71
CA GLU A 21 -7.08 20.99 4.70
C GLU A 21 -7.03 19.48 4.97
N ILE A 22 -6.84 19.07 6.22
CA ILE A 22 -6.82 17.66 6.62
C ILE A 22 -8.19 17.02 6.32
N ARG A 23 -9.29 17.65 6.73
CA ARG A 23 -10.66 17.15 6.49
C ARG A 23 -10.95 16.94 5.00
N LYS A 24 -10.40 17.77 4.11
CA LYS A 24 -10.54 17.61 2.66
C LYS A 24 -9.93 16.29 2.16
N TRP A 25 -8.83 15.84 2.78
CA TRP A 25 -8.09 14.65 2.37
C TRP A 25 -8.31 13.45 3.30
N GLU A 26 -9.08 13.60 4.38
CA GLU A 26 -9.36 12.55 5.37
C GLU A 26 -9.70 11.19 4.73
N PRO A 27 -10.60 11.10 3.72
CA PRO A 27 -10.96 9.81 3.15
C PRO A 27 -9.80 9.08 2.46
N ILE A 28 -8.89 9.82 1.80
CA ILE A 28 -7.71 9.23 1.16
C ILE A 28 -6.61 8.93 2.17
N ILE A 29 -6.47 9.76 3.21
CA ILE A 29 -5.54 9.54 4.32
C ILE A 29 -5.93 8.24 5.03
N GLU A 30 -7.18 8.10 5.46
CA GLU A 30 -7.69 6.91 6.17
C GLU A 30 -7.50 5.63 5.35
N LYS A 31 -7.83 5.67 4.05
CA LYS A 31 -7.62 4.52 3.17
C LYS A 31 -6.13 4.13 3.04
N THR A 32 -5.25 5.13 2.99
CA THR A 32 -3.81 4.90 2.91
C THR A 32 -3.29 4.36 4.24
N VAL A 33 -3.67 4.96 5.38
CA VAL A 33 -3.27 4.51 6.71
C VAL A 33 -3.77 3.09 6.98
N ASP A 34 -5.02 2.76 6.68
CA ASP A 34 -5.58 1.40 6.87
C ASP A 34 -4.78 0.33 6.12
N LEU A 35 -4.23 0.66 4.94
CA LEU A 35 -3.35 -0.23 4.21
C LEU A 35 -2.01 -0.41 4.92
N PHE A 36 -1.35 0.72 5.21
CA PHE A 36 0.04 0.71 5.67
C PHE A 36 0.19 0.16 7.09
N VAL A 37 -0.81 0.36 7.96
CA VAL A 37 -0.84 -0.21 9.31
C VAL A 37 -0.90 -1.74 9.31
N ARG A 38 -1.36 -2.37 8.23
CA ARG A 38 -1.41 -3.85 8.09
C ARG A 38 -0.13 -4.45 7.54
N MET A 39 0.87 -3.63 7.22
CA MET A 39 2.12 -4.02 6.60
C MET A 39 3.30 -3.78 7.54
N ASN A 40 4.32 -4.63 7.48
CA ASN A 40 5.60 -4.27 8.07
C ASN A 40 6.32 -3.21 7.21
N THR A 41 7.35 -2.57 7.77
CA THR A 41 8.10 -1.48 7.11
C THR A 41 8.61 -1.86 5.71
N MET A 42 9.10 -3.09 5.55
CA MET A 42 9.63 -3.57 4.27
C MET A 42 8.52 -3.75 3.23
N GLN A 43 7.36 -4.30 3.61
CA GLN A 43 6.20 -4.43 2.74
C GLN A 43 5.68 -3.05 2.31
N ALA A 44 5.57 -2.12 3.26
CA ALA A 44 5.17 -0.75 3.00
C ALA A 44 6.10 -0.04 2.01
N GLU A 45 7.42 -0.21 2.17
CA GLU A 45 8.41 0.36 1.23
C GLU A 45 8.26 -0.21 -0.18
N ILE A 46 8.09 -1.54 -0.32
CA ILE A 46 7.90 -2.18 -1.63
C ILE A 46 6.64 -1.65 -2.30
N VAL A 47 5.50 -1.61 -1.59
CA VAL A 47 4.24 -1.08 -2.12
C VAL A 47 4.39 0.37 -2.58
N SER A 48 5.03 1.21 -1.76
CA SER A 48 5.26 2.62 -2.08
C SER A 48 6.11 2.78 -3.34
N THR A 49 7.18 1.98 -3.44
CA THR A 49 8.10 1.99 -4.58
C THR A 49 7.40 1.52 -5.86
N VAL A 50 6.56 0.48 -5.77
CA VAL A 50 5.77 -0.03 -6.90
C VAL A 50 4.74 1.00 -7.39
N LEU A 51 4.00 1.64 -6.48
CA LEU A 51 3.05 2.70 -6.82
C LEU A 51 3.76 3.88 -7.49
N PHE A 52 4.93 4.26 -6.98
CA PHE A 52 5.72 5.33 -7.58
C PHE A 52 6.24 4.94 -8.97
N ALA A 53 6.74 3.71 -9.14
CA ALA A 53 7.27 3.23 -10.42
C ALA A 53 6.20 3.26 -11.53
N GLU A 54 4.97 2.83 -11.23
CA GLU A 54 3.85 2.93 -12.19
C GLU A 54 3.55 4.39 -12.57
N LYS A 55 3.60 5.32 -11.61
CA LYS A 55 3.37 6.74 -11.87
C LYS A 55 4.45 7.36 -12.75
N GLU A 56 5.72 7.02 -12.52
CA GLU A 56 6.83 7.50 -13.36
C GLU A 56 6.79 6.92 -14.77
N LEU A 57 6.47 5.64 -14.91
CA LEU A 57 6.28 5.01 -16.23
C LEU A 57 5.11 5.65 -16.98
N THR A 58 4.02 5.96 -16.27
CA THR A 58 2.88 6.70 -16.83
C THR A 58 3.28 8.09 -17.28
N ARG A 59 4.02 8.83 -16.44
CA ARG A 59 4.51 10.19 -16.72
C ARG A 59 5.49 10.24 -17.89
N SER A 60 6.27 9.18 -18.11
CA SER A 60 7.19 9.06 -19.26
C SER A 60 6.50 8.65 -20.56
N GLY A 61 5.16 8.57 -20.59
CA GLY A 61 4.37 8.36 -21.81
C GLY A 61 3.78 6.95 -21.96
N LYS A 62 4.06 6.03 -21.02
CA LYS A 62 3.41 4.71 -21.01
C LYS A 62 2.09 4.79 -20.25
N ASN A 63 1.01 5.27 -20.89
CA ASN A 63 -0.33 5.45 -20.27
C ASN A 63 -0.86 4.26 -19.43
N LYS A 64 -0.40 3.03 -19.74
CA LYS A 64 -0.69 1.82 -18.98
C LYS A 64 0.49 0.85 -19.11
N PRO A 65 1.53 0.94 -18.25
CA PRO A 65 2.73 0.12 -18.40
C PRO A 65 2.44 -1.36 -18.14
N ALA A 66 3.26 -2.26 -18.69
CA ALA A 66 3.14 -3.69 -18.38
C ALA A 66 3.60 -3.98 -16.94
N GLU A 67 3.07 -5.02 -16.30
CA GLU A 67 3.52 -5.43 -14.96
C GLU A 67 5.04 -5.66 -14.91
N THR A 68 5.60 -6.22 -15.98
CA THR A 68 7.04 -6.43 -16.14
C THR A 68 7.83 -5.15 -16.27
N ASP A 69 7.28 -4.09 -16.90
CA ASP A 69 7.95 -2.78 -16.95
C ASP A 69 8.12 -2.21 -15.53
N VAL A 70 7.07 -2.32 -14.71
CA VAL A 70 7.09 -1.88 -13.32
C VAL A 70 8.10 -2.69 -12.51
N LEU A 71 8.12 -4.02 -12.67
CA LEU A 71 9.08 -4.88 -12.00
C LEU A 71 10.52 -4.50 -12.34
N SER A 72 10.84 -4.38 -13.64
CA SER A 72 12.17 -3.98 -14.10
C SER A 72 12.60 -2.64 -13.53
N TYR A 73 11.70 -1.65 -13.56
CA TYR A 73 11.96 -0.31 -13.02
C TYR A 73 12.27 -0.34 -11.51
N VAL A 74 11.48 -1.09 -10.73
CA VAL A 74 11.68 -1.22 -9.28
C VAL A 74 13.02 -1.88 -8.96
N LEU A 75 13.34 -2.98 -9.64
CA LEU A 75 14.58 -3.72 -9.43
C LEU A 75 15.81 -2.87 -9.83
N GLU A 76 15.74 -2.14 -10.94
CA GLU A 76 16.81 -1.24 -11.38
C GLU A 76 17.05 -0.11 -10.39
N TRP A 77 15.99 0.52 -9.87
CA TRP A 77 16.14 1.58 -8.87
C TRP A 77 16.75 1.03 -7.58
N LYS A 78 16.17 -0.04 -7.05
CA LYS A 78 16.53 -0.56 -5.72
C LYS A 78 17.71 -1.55 -5.77
N GLN A 79 18.41 -1.67 -6.90
CA GLN A 79 19.54 -2.59 -7.09
C GLN A 79 20.68 -2.42 -6.07
N LYS A 80 20.87 -1.19 -5.53
CA LYS A 80 21.94 -0.87 -4.58
C LYS A 80 21.60 -1.22 -3.12
N LEU A 81 20.37 -1.68 -2.82
CA LEU A 81 20.00 -2.10 -1.47
C LEU A 81 20.81 -3.32 -1.01
N ARG A 82 21.08 -3.39 0.30
CA ARG A 82 21.74 -4.51 0.96
C ARG A 82 20.86 -4.97 2.13
N PRO A 83 20.13 -6.10 2.02
CA PRO A 83 20.08 -7.02 0.88
C PRO A 83 19.28 -6.46 -0.33
N PRO A 84 19.51 -6.96 -1.55
CA PRO A 84 18.69 -6.61 -2.71
C PRO A 84 17.22 -7.02 -2.52
N LEU A 85 16.31 -6.34 -3.22
CA LEU A 85 14.91 -6.75 -3.24
C LEU A 85 14.75 -8.09 -3.95
N ASP A 86 13.94 -8.95 -3.36
CA ASP A 86 13.51 -10.23 -3.94
C ASP A 86 12.51 -9.97 -5.07
N SER A 87 12.87 -10.36 -6.29
CA SER A 87 12.08 -10.12 -7.49
C SER A 87 10.71 -10.79 -7.45
N GLU A 88 10.59 -11.96 -6.83
CA GLU A 88 9.33 -12.69 -6.69
C GLU A 88 8.37 -11.94 -5.75
N LYS A 89 8.89 -11.43 -4.62
CA LYS A 89 8.09 -10.61 -3.69
C LYS A 89 7.59 -9.32 -4.33
N VAL A 90 8.43 -8.65 -5.13
CA VAL A 90 8.01 -7.45 -5.87
C VAL A 90 6.96 -7.81 -6.92
N ALA A 91 7.15 -8.89 -7.67
CA ALA A 91 6.20 -9.39 -8.65
C ALA A 91 4.82 -9.72 -8.04
N HIS A 92 4.79 -10.42 -6.90
CA HIS A 92 3.54 -10.67 -6.18
C HIS A 92 2.86 -9.39 -5.70
N THR A 93 3.64 -8.42 -5.24
CA THR A 93 3.11 -7.12 -4.82
C THR A 93 2.45 -6.38 -5.98
N ILE A 94 3.11 -6.34 -7.15
CA ILE A 94 2.57 -5.75 -8.38
C ILE A 94 1.24 -6.42 -8.75
N ARG A 95 1.21 -7.76 -8.84
CA ARG A 95 0.00 -8.51 -9.22
C ARG A 95 -1.15 -8.26 -8.25
N ASN A 96 -0.87 -8.29 -6.94
CA ASN A 96 -1.90 -8.04 -5.92
C ASN A 96 -2.47 -6.62 -6.00
N LEU A 97 -1.62 -5.62 -6.15
CA LEU A 97 -2.07 -4.23 -6.28
C LEU A 97 -2.85 -3.99 -7.58
N ALA A 98 -2.47 -4.64 -8.67
CA ALA A 98 -3.23 -4.62 -9.92
C ALA A 98 -4.63 -5.25 -9.74
N MET A 99 -4.72 -6.40 -9.07
CA MET A 99 -6.00 -7.06 -8.75
C MET A 99 -6.90 -6.20 -7.87
N LEU A 100 -6.31 -5.44 -6.93
CA LEU A 100 -7.03 -4.49 -6.07
C LEU A 100 -7.39 -3.18 -6.78
N LYS A 101 -7.05 -3.03 -8.07
CA LYS A 101 -7.22 -1.81 -8.88
C LYS A 101 -6.48 -0.59 -8.32
N TRP A 102 -5.36 -0.81 -7.65
CA TRP A 102 -4.50 0.26 -7.13
C TRP A 102 -3.33 0.57 -8.06
N LEU A 103 -3.02 -0.34 -8.98
CA LEU A 103 -2.15 -0.09 -10.13
C LEU A 103 -2.96 -0.15 -11.42
N ASN A 104 -2.67 0.78 -12.34
CA ASN A 104 -3.22 0.75 -13.68
C ASN A 104 -2.18 0.20 -14.67
N VAL A 105 -2.05 -1.14 -14.71
CA VAL A 105 -1.04 -1.86 -15.50
C VAL A 105 -1.66 -2.89 -16.44
N GLN A 106 -0.92 -3.29 -17.46
CA GLN A 106 -1.28 -4.41 -18.34
C GLN A 106 -0.77 -5.73 -17.75
N PRO A 107 -1.60 -6.78 -17.63
CA PRO A 107 -1.16 -8.09 -17.14
C PRO A 107 -0.03 -8.65 -18.00
N SER A 108 1.03 -9.14 -17.35
CA SER A 108 2.16 -9.79 -18.03
C SER A 108 2.17 -11.29 -17.73
N PRO A 109 2.07 -12.18 -18.74
CA PRO A 109 2.12 -13.63 -18.54
C PRO A 109 3.46 -14.13 -17.98
N ASN A 110 4.54 -13.40 -18.27
CA ASN A 110 5.91 -13.70 -17.86
C ASN A 110 6.32 -13.01 -16.54
N LEU A 111 5.38 -12.44 -15.79
CA LEU A 111 5.68 -11.92 -14.46
C LEU A 111 6.05 -13.09 -13.54
N PRO A 112 7.20 -13.05 -12.81
CA PRO A 112 7.68 -14.16 -12.01
C PRO A 112 6.90 -14.28 -10.68
N VAL A 113 5.65 -14.69 -10.79
CA VAL A 113 4.79 -15.05 -9.66
C VAL A 113 4.77 -16.58 -9.56
N ALA A 114 5.75 -17.17 -8.87
CA ALA A 114 5.72 -18.62 -8.64
C ALA A 114 4.50 -18.95 -7.75
N GLY A 115 3.96 -20.17 -7.89
CA GLY A 115 2.65 -20.58 -7.36
C GLY A 115 2.49 -20.65 -5.83
N LYS A 116 3.25 -19.88 -5.04
CA LYS A 116 2.92 -19.61 -3.64
C LYS A 116 2.16 -18.30 -3.55
N PHE A 117 0.85 -18.40 -3.71
CA PHE A 117 -0.08 -17.32 -3.37
C PHE A 117 0.19 -16.86 -1.93
N ILE A 118 0.72 -15.65 -1.76
CA ILE A 118 0.48 -14.91 -0.51
C ILE A 118 -1.02 -14.72 -0.43
N HIS A 119 -1.65 -15.40 0.53
CA HIS A 119 -3.09 -15.57 0.62
C HIS A 119 -3.75 -14.22 0.95
N VAL A 120 -3.98 -13.38 -0.05
CA VAL A 120 -4.74 -12.11 0.09
C VAL A 120 -6.15 -12.36 0.61
N ALA A 121 -6.63 -13.61 0.51
CA ALA A 121 -7.88 -14.04 1.13
C ALA A 121 -7.85 -13.94 2.67
N GLU A 122 -6.69 -14.01 3.34
CA GLU A 122 -6.60 -13.73 4.79
C GLU A 122 -6.80 -12.23 5.09
N ILE A 123 -6.32 -11.34 4.22
CA ILE A 123 -6.54 -9.88 4.34
C ILE A 123 -8.02 -9.54 4.14
N ILE A 124 -8.72 -10.23 3.22
CA ILE A 124 -10.15 -10.02 2.96
C ILE A 124 -11.04 -10.68 4.03
N LYS A 125 -10.61 -11.80 4.64
CA LYS A 125 -11.38 -12.50 5.70
C LYS A 125 -11.56 -11.64 6.95
N MET A 126 -10.64 -10.70 7.23
CA MET A 126 -10.77 -9.74 8.34
C MET A 126 -11.91 -8.70 8.13
N ARG A 127 -12.36 -8.45 6.90
CA ARG A 127 -13.44 -7.47 6.64
C ARG A 127 -14.84 -7.98 7.03
N ARG A 128 -15.00 -9.29 7.27
CA ARG A 128 -16.31 -9.89 7.59
C ARG A 128 -16.66 -9.88 9.08
N HIS A 129 -15.68 -9.69 9.98
CA HIS A 129 -15.91 -9.70 11.43
C HIS A 129 -16.12 -8.31 12.05
N SER A 130 -15.76 -7.21 11.39
CA SER A 130 -15.91 -5.86 11.96
C SER A 130 -17.21 -5.13 11.60
N VAL A 131 -18.03 -5.68 10.68
CA VAL A 131 -19.30 -5.05 10.25
C VAL A 131 -20.54 -5.72 10.86
N GLY A 132 -20.38 -6.81 11.65
CA GLY A 132 -21.52 -7.59 12.18
C GLY A 132 -21.83 -7.48 13.68
N ALA A 133 -20.97 -6.85 14.50
CA ALA A 133 -21.08 -6.98 15.97
C ALA A 133 -21.69 -5.77 16.71
N LYS A 134 -22.46 -4.91 16.02
CA LYS A 134 -23.28 -3.86 16.68
C LYS A 134 -24.71 -3.87 16.16
N ALA A 135 -25.43 -4.96 16.38
CA ALA A 135 -26.89 -5.00 16.26
C ALA A 135 -27.52 -6.16 17.05
N SER A 136 -27.35 -6.19 18.37
CA SER A 136 -28.38 -6.73 19.30
C SER A 136 -27.95 -6.52 20.75
N ASN A 137 -28.27 -5.35 21.32
CA ASN A 137 -28.69 -5.32 22.72
C ASN A 137 -29.56 -4.08 22.96
N LYS A 138 -30.84 -4.24 22.60
CA LYS A 138 -31.94 -3.42 23.09
C LYS A 138 -33.20 -4.26 22.96
N ARG A 139 -33.54 -4.98 24.04
CA ARG A 139 -34.86 -5.15 24.63
C ARG A 139 -34.75 -6.12 25.79
#